data_AF-A0A9E7IBS4-F1
#
_entry.id   AF-A0A9E7IBS4-F1
#
_cell.length_a   1.000
_cell.length_b   1.000
_cell.length_c   1.000
_cell.angle_alpha   90.00
_cell.angle_beta   90.00
_cell.angle_gamma   90.00
#
_symmetry.space_group_name_H-M   'P 1'
#
loop_
_entity.id
_entity.type
_entity.pdbx_description
1 polymer ?
#
loop_
_entity_poly.entity_id
_entity_poly.type
_entity_poly.pdbx_seq_one_letter_code
_entity_poly.pdbx_strand_id
1 'polypeptide(L)'
;MKWTDGMVRLLIQVVYHVGDDGGGAEGEQQQPHGTVAKVSALLQKKGKWKSVSGAMMEKGFYVSPQQCEDKFNDLNKRYKRVNDLLGKGTACRVRQWLKRKAAELEEQRVAYQCRAFQLERQHFKWLRFSTNKEREMERMKLDNERLCLENDRMLLLLRQTELELAHGGSGGGGSSAAVPYAEQQLMLQNTNTNTNQRRPAEQPHIPNADHASATA
;
A
#
# COMPACT_ATOMS: atom_id res chain seq x y z
N MET A 1 19.82 16.25 -39.49
CA MET A 1 18.99 15.85 -38.33
C MET A 1 19.13 16.88 -37.22
N LYS A 2 18.03 17.37 -36.63
CA LYS A 2 18.05 18.34 -35.52
C LYS A 2 17.86 17.59 -34.19
N TRP A 3 18.78 17.79 -33.25
CA TRP A 3 18.68 17.17 -31.91
C TRP A 3 17.79 18.02 -31.00
N THR A 4 16.80 17.39 -30.36
CA THR A 4 15.94 18.04 -29.34
C THR A 4 16.49 17.82 -27.93
N ASP A 5 16.03 18.61 -26.95
CA ASP A 5 16.44 18.46 -25.55
C ASP A 5 16.10 17.06 -25.00
N GLY A 6 14.92 16.54 -25.32
CA GLY A 6 14.51 15.17 -24.95
C GLY A 6 15.44 14.09 -25.51
N MET A 7 15.83 14.19 -26.78
CA MET A 7 16.79 13.26 -27.39
C MET A 7 18.17 13.35 -26.75
N VAL A 8 18.64 14.57 -26.43
CA VAL A 8 19.95 14.78 -25.79
C VAL A 8 19.96 14.23 -24.36
N ARG A 9 18.89 14.46 -23.58
CA ARG A 9 18.74 13.89 -22.23
C ARG A 9 18.75 12.38 -22.27
N LEU A 10 17.98 11.79 -23.18
CA LEU A 10 17.96 10.33 -23.36
C LEU A 10 19.34 9.80 -23.75
N LEU A 11 20.03 10.45 -24.70
CA LEU A 11 21.38 10.06 -25.11
C LEU A 11 22.35 10.08 -23.91
N ILE A 12 22.35 11.15 -23.12
CA ILE A 12 23.21 11.27 -21.93
C ILE A 12 22.88 10.17 -20.91
N GLN A 13 21.60 9.93 -20.65
CA GLN A 13 21.13 8.90 -19.72
C GLN A 13 21.55 7.50 -20.17
N VAL A 14 21.28 7.13 -21.42
CA VAL A 14 21.66 5.83 -21.98
C VAL A 14 23.18 5.64 -21.94
N VAL A 15 23.96 6.65 -22.33
CA VAL A 15 25.43 6.57 -22.30
C VAL A 15 25.98 6.45 -20.87
N TYR A 16 25.30 7.05 -19.89
CA TYR A 16 25.65 6.95 -18.47
C TYR A 16 25.44 5.52 -17.94
N HIS A 17 24.30 4.89 -18.24
CA HIS A 17 24.00 3.51 -17.80
C HIS A 17 24.84 2.45 -18.55
N VAL A 18 25.08 2.61 -19.85
CA VAL A 18 25.97 1.71 -20.62
C VAL A 18 27.43 1.81 -20.15
N GLY A 19 27.79 2.83 -19.36
CA GLY A 19 29.09 2.93 -18.69
C GLY A 19 29.19 2.15 -17.36
N ASP A 20 28.06 1.68 -16.83
CA ASP A 20 27.93 0.93 -15.57
C ASP A 20 27.90 -0.60 -15.81
N ASP A 21 27.38 -1.04 -16.97
CA ASP A 21 27.27 -2.46 -17.38
C ASP A 21 28.60 -3.10 -17.86
N GLY A 22 29.76 -2.49 -17.56
CA GLY A 22 31.09 -2.97 -17.97
C GLY A 22 31.81 -3.86 -16.95
N GLY A 23 31.19 -4.16 -15.81
CA GLY A 23 31.84 -4.81 -14.67
C GLY A 23 30.97 -5.81 -13.92
N GLY A 24 30.23 -6.66 -14.65
CA GLY A 24 29.37 -7.67 -14.04
C GLY A 24 29.27 -8.94 -14.88
N ALA A 25 30.34 -9.73 -14.90
CA ALA A 25 30.26 -11.17 -15.11
C ALA A 25 31.51 -11.82 -14.48
N GLU A 26 31.25 -12.53 -13.41
CA GLU A 26 32.20 -13.28 -12.60
C GLU A 26 32.88 -14.39 -13.43
N GLY A 27 34.17 -14.60 -13.16
CA GLY A 27 35.01 -15.56 -13.87
C GLY A 27 36.46 -15.43 -13.40
N GLU A 28 36.70 -15.87 -12.18
CA GLU A 28 37.99 -15.93 -11.51
C GLU A 28 38.94 -16.90 -12.24
N GLN A 29 40.07 -16.40 -12.77
CA GLN A 29 41.44 -16.91 -12.51
C GLN A 29 42.49 -16.40 -13.54
N GLN A 30 43.50 -15.74 -12.97
CA GLN A 30 44.91 -15.68 -13.36
C GLN A 30 45.34 -14.94 -14.65
N GLN A 31 46.08 -13.84 -14.39
CA GLN A 31 47.09 -13.24 -15.28
C GLN A 31 48.18 -14.27 -15.68
N PRO A 32 48.96 -14.10 -16.78
CA PRO A 32 49.51 -12.82 -17.20
C PRO A 32 49.67 -12.56 -18.71
N HIS A 33 50.15 -11.34 -18.97
CA HIS A 33 50.90 -10.86 -20.13
C HIS A 33 50.16 -9.96 -21.13
N GLY A 34 50.71 -8.75 -21.25
CA GLY A 34 50.17 -7.62 -21.98
C GLY A 34 50.09 -7.87 -23.47
N THR A 35 48.92 -7.54 -24.04
CA THR A 35 48.64 -7.09 -25.42
C THR A 35 47.14 -7.13 -25.69
N VAL A 36 46.37 -7.95 -24.96
CA VAL A 36 44.93 -8.19 -25.17
C VAL A 36 44.03 -7.04 -24.69
N ALA A 37 44.43 -6.27 -23.67
CA ALA A 37 43.65 -5.15 -23.14
C ALA A 37 43.39 -4.02 -24.17
N LYS A 38 44.30 -3.82 -25.13
CA LYS A 38 44.14 -2.82 -26.19
C LYS A 38 43.12 -3.24 -27.25
N VAL A 39 42.95 -4.55 -27.49
CA VAL A 39 42.03 -5.08 -28.50
C VAL A 39 40.60 -5.15 -27.95
N SER A 40 40.42 -5.58 -26.69
CA SER A 40 39.09 -5.54 -26.03
C SER A 40 38.56 -4.11 -25.86
N ALA A 41 39.41 -3.15 -25.52
CA ALA A 41 39.01 -1.73 -25.44
C ALA A 41 38.64 -1.12 -26.80
N LEU A 42 39.17 -1.66 -27.91
CA LEU A 42 38.85 -1.21 -29.26
C LEU A 42 37.57 -1.87 -29.81
N LEU A 43 37.30 -3.12 -29.42
CA LEU A 43 36.08 -3.85 -29.80
C LEU A 43 34.84 -3.39 -29.02
N GLN A 44 35.00 -3.01 -27.74
CA GLN A 44 33.93 -2.39 -26.94
C GLN A 44 33.46 -1.04 -27.52
N LYS A 45 34.36 -0.26 -28.14
CA LYS A 45 34.03 1.03 -28.77
C LYS A 45 33.08 0.90 -29.97
N LYS A 46 33.18 -0.16 -30.76
CA LYS A 46 32.32 -0.39 -31.93
C LYS A 46 30.94 -0.97 -31.57
N GLY A 47 30.80 -1.52 -30.36
CA GLY A 47 29.55 -2.08 -29.82
C GLY A 47 28.73 -1.11 -28.98
N LYS A 48 29.39 -0.26 -28.17
CA LYS A 48 28.72 0.71 -27.28
C LYS A 48 27.72 1.58 -28.03
N TRP A 49 28.17 2.21 -29.11
CA TRP A 49 27.32 3.12 -29.87
C TRP A 49 26.19 2.42 -30.62
N LYS A 50 26.34 1.12 -30.93
CA LYS A 50 25.25 0.30 -31.46
C LYS A 50 24.16 0.07 -30.42
N SER A 51 24.54 -0.27 -29.19
CA SER A 51 23.61 -0.40 -28.07
C SER A 51 22.91 0.94 -27.75
N VAL A 52 23.68 2.02 -27.67
CA VAL A 52 23.15 3.38 -27.43
C VAL A 52 22.15 3.79 -28.52
N SER A 53 22.49 3.53 -29.79
CA SER A 53 21.59 3.79 -30.93
C SER A 53 20.33 2.91 -30.89
N GLY A 54 20.46 1.64 -30.51
CA GLY A 54 19.32 0.74 -30.29
C GLY A 54 18.36 1.24 -29.22
N ALA A 55 18.88 1.66 -28.06
CA ALA A 55 18.07 2.23 -26.98
C ALA A 55 17.41 3.57 -27.36
N MET A 56 18.07 4.37 -28.22
CA MET A 56 17.46 5.56 -28.80
C MET A 56 16.28 5.21 -29.73
N MET A 57 16.43 4.17 -30.56
CA MET A 57 15.38 3.70 -31.47
C MET A 57 14.18 3.11 -30.73
N GLU A 58 14.39 2.41 -29.62
CA GLU A 58 13.32 1.87 -28.77
C GLU A 58 12.39 2.97 -28.23
N LYS A 59 12.94 4.16 -27.96
CA LYS A 59 12.16 5.34 -27.57
C LYS A 59 11.56 6.11 -28.77
N GLY A 60 11.65 5.55 -29.98
CA GLY A 60 11.13 6.14 -31.21
C GLY A 60 12.06 7.15 -31.89
N PHE A 61 13.32 7.27 -31.44
CA PHE A 61 14.30 8.18 -32.04
C PHE A 61 15.29 7.44 -32.94
N TYR A 62 15.08 7.56 -34.25
CA TYR A 62 15.94 6.94 -35.26
C TYR A 62 17.23 7.75 -35.47
N VAL A 63 18.30 7.37 -34.77
CA VAL A 63 19.65 7.96 -34.91
C VAL A 63 20.69 6.85 -35.03
N SER A 64 21.65 7.02 -35.93
CA SER A 64 22.71 6.01 -36.14
C SER A 64 23.74 6.01 -35.01
N PRO A 65 24.48 4.90 -34.79
CA PRO A 65 25.55 4.83 -33.80
C PRO A 65 26.56 5.97 -33.92
N GLN A 66 26.93 6.32 -35.16
CA GLN A 66 27.86 7.42 -35.44
C GLN A 66 27.27 8.78 -35.02
N GLN A 67 25.99 9.02 -35.29
CA GLN A 67 25.32 10.26 -34.89
C GLN A 67 25.26 10.41 -33.35
N CYS A 68 25.03 9.30 -32.63
CA CYS A 68 25.09 9.28 -31.17
C CYS A 68 26.50 9.62 -30.66
N GLU A 69 27.54 9.01 -31.25
CA GLU A 69 28.94 9.25 -30.88
C GLU A 69 29.36 10.69 -31.14
N ASP A 70 29.12 11.20 -32.35
CA ASP A 70 29.48 12.56 -32.75
C ASP A 70 28.77 13.59 -31.87
N LYS A 71 27.48 13.35 -31.58
CA LYS A 71 26.71 14.25 -30.71
C LYS A 71 27.23 14.24 -29.27
N PHE A 72 27.54 13.06 -28.73
CA PHE A 72 28.11 12.95 -27.39
C PHE A 72 29.48 13.63 -27.31
N ASN A 73 30.31 13.49 -28.33
CA ASN A 73 31.62 14.13 -28.41
C ASN A 73 31.49 15.66 -28.46
N ASP A 74 30.52 16.21 -29.20
CA ASP A 74 30.19 17.65 -29.18
C ASP A 74 29.76 18.13 -27.79
N LEU A 75 28.87 17.39 -27.13
CA LEU A 75 28.42 17.71 -25.77
C LEU A 75 29.57 17.68 -24.77
N ASN A 76 30.43 16.65 -24.84
CA ASN A 76 31.58 16.50 -23.96
C ASN A 76 32.62 17.59 -24.20
N LYS A 77 32.84 18.01 -25.45
CA LYS A 77 33.69 19.19 -25.77
C LYS A 77 33.13 20.46 -25.13
N ARG A 78 31.82 20.71 -25.25
CA ARG A 78 31.17 21.89 -24.63
C ARG A 78 31.25 21.83 -23.10
N TYR A 79 31.02 20.68 -22.51
CA TYR A 79 31.16 20.45 -21.07
C TYR A 79 32.57 20.76 -20.58
N LYS A 80 33.60 20.25 -21.27
CA LYS A 80 35.00 20.55 -20.93
C LYS A 80 35.29 22.04 -20.98
N ARG A 81 34.88 22.76 -22.04
CA ARG A 81 35.04 24.21 -22.14
C ARG A 81 34.39 24.96 -20.97
N VAL A 82 33.16 24.59 -20.60
CA VAL A 82 32.47 25.20 -19.46
C VAL A 82 33.21 24.92 -18.15
N ASN A 83 33.68 23.69 -17.94
CA ASN A 83 34.46 23.32 -16.78
C ASN A 83 35.79 24.08 -16.69
N ASP A 84 36.44 24.33 -17.84
CA ASP A 84 37.69 25.09 -17.92
C ASP A 84 37.45 26.58 -17.60
N LEU A 85 36.36 27.17 -18.12
CA LEU A 85 35.96 28.55 -17.81
C LEU A 85 35.59 28.75 -16.33
N LEU A 86 34.92 27.78 -15.71
CA LEU A 86 34.56 27.82 -14.29
C LEU A 86 35.78 27.61 -13.36
N GLY A 87 36.86 27.05 -13.88
CA GLY A 87 38.03 26.66 -13.11
C GLY A 87 37.83 25.35 -12.33
N LYS A 88 38.90 24.56 -12.22
CA LYS A 88 38.89 23.21 -11.63
C LYS A 88 38.32 23.17 -10.20
N GLY A 89 38.62 24.19 -9.39
CA GLY A 89 38.16 24.26 -7.99
C GLY A 89 36.65 24.47 -7.85
N THR A 90 36.09 25.43 -8.59
CA THR A 90 34.65 25.73 -8.55
C THR A 90 33.82 24.62 -9.19
N ALA A 91 34.26 24.09 -10.34
CA ALA A 91 33.56 23.00 -11.00
C ALA A 91 33.55 21.70 -10.17
N CYS A 92 34.63 21.43 -9.42
CA CYS A 92 34.67 20.32 -8.46
C CYS A 92 33.63 20.50 -7.34
N ARG A 93 33.57 21.69 -6.71
CA ARG A 93 32.58 21.99 -5.66
C ARG A 93 31.15 21.87 -6.16
N VAL A 94 30.84 22.43 -7.33
CA VAL A 94 29.50 22.35 -7.95
C VAL A 94 29.12 20.88 -8.22
N ARG A 95 30.04 20.07 -8.75
CA ARG A 95 29.79 18.63 -8.98
C ARG A 95 29.51 17.89 -7.68
N GLN A 96 30.29 18.14 -6.63
CA GLN A 96 30.08 17.51 -5.32
C GLN A 96 28.76 17.94 -4.69
N TRP A 97 28.39 19.21 -4.84
CA TRP A 97 27.10 19.72 -4.39
C TRP A 97 25.94 19.07 -5.15
N LEU A 98 26.01 18.98 -6.49
CA LEU A 98 25.00 18.31 -7.31
C LEU A 98 24.84 16.84 -6.95
N LYS A 99 25.93 16.11 -6.71
CA LYS A 99 25.88 14.72 -6.25
C LYS A 99 25.19 14.57 -4.89
N ARG A 100 25.54 15.42 -3.92
CA ARG A 100 24.88 15.43 -2.61
C ARG A 100 23.39 15.78 -2.73
N LYS A 101 23.06 16.79 -3.54
CA LYS A 101 21.68 17.21 -3.73
C LYS A 101 20.83 16.15 -4.44
N ALA A 102 21.41 15.43 -5.39
CA ALA A 102 20.75 14.29 -6.04
C ALA A 102 20.47 13.16 -5.04
N ALA A 103 21.42 12.82 -4.17
CA ALA A 103 21.22 11.81 -3.14
C ALA A 103 20.15 12.23 -2.12
N GLU A 104 20.16 13.48 -1.66
CA GLU A 104 19.16 14.04 -0.75
C GLU A 104 17.74 13.98 -1.34
N LEU A 105 17.59 14.27 -2.64
CA LEU A 105 16.29 14.21 -3.31
C LEU A 105 15.77 12.77 -3.44
N GLU A 106 16.66 11.79 -3.68
CA GLU A 106 16.26 10.38 -3.73
C GLU A 106 15.87 9.86 -2.35
N GLU A 107 16.59 10.24 -1.29
CA GLU A 107 16.23 9.93 0.09
C GLU A 107 14.84 10.49 0.45
N GLN A 108 14.58 11.76 0.11
CA GLN A 108 13.27 12.37 0.32
C GLN A 108 12.17 11.62 -0.44
N ARG A 109 12.41 11.26 -1.70
CA ARG A 109 11.47 10.47 -2.50
C ARG A 109 11.10 9.15 -1.82
N VAL A 110 12.10 8.39 -1.35
CA VAL A 110 11.88 7.13 -0.62
C VAL A 110 11.16 7.38 0.70
N ALA A 111 11.50 8.43 1.44
CA ALA A 111 10.84 8.79 2.69
C ALA A 111 9.35 9.09 2.50
N TYR A 112 8.97 9.81 1.43
CA TYR A 112 7.57 10.06 1.10
C TYR A 112 6.81 8.77 0.76
N GLN A 113 7.43 7.88 -0.03
CA GLN A 113 6.84 6.57 -0.35
C GLN A 113 6.61 5.73 0.91
N CYS A 114 7.60 5.69 1.81
CA CYS A 114 7.47 5.01 3.09
C CYS A 114 6.34 5.58 3.95
N ARG A 115 6.20 6.91 4.03
CA ARG A 115 5.11 7.55 4.79
C ARG A 115 3.73 7.26 4.18
N ALA A 116 3.61 7.32 2.85
CA ALA A 116 2.37 6.97 2.15
C ALA A 116 1.94 5.53 2.46
N PHE A 117 2.87 4.58 2.35
CA PHE A 117 2.61 3.17 2.66
C PHE A 117 2.20 2.95 4.14
N GLN A 118 2.82 3.68 5.07
CA GLN A 118 2.43 3.61 6.48
C GLN A 118 0.99 4.09 6.70
N LEU A 119 0.58 5.18 6.04
CA LEU A 119 -0.80 5.69 6.10
C LEU A 119 -1.79 4.68 5.52
N GLU A 120 -1.47 4.06 4.38
CA GLU A 120 -2.28 2.98 3.81
C GLU A 120 -2.44 1.82 4.80
N ARG A 121 -1.36 1.41 5.45
CA ARG A 121 -1.40 0.33 6.46
C ARG A 121 -2.32 0.68 7.64
N GLN A 122 -2.30 1.93 8.12
CA GLN A 122 -3.23 2.37 9.16
C GLN A 122 -4.67 2.39 8.64
N HIS A 123 -4.87 2.83 7.40
CA HIS A 123 -6.19 2.84 6.76
C HIS A 123 -6.78 1.43 6.66
N PHE A 124 -5.98 0.42 6.27
CA PHE A 124 -6.43 -0.97 6.25
C PHE A 124 -6.80 -1.52 7.64
N LYS A 125 -6.04 -1.17 8.68
CA LYS A 125 -6.37 -1.55 10.06
C LYS A 125 -7.70 -0.92 10.49
N TRP A 126 -7.88 0.37 10.22
CA TRP A 126 -9.11 1.09 10.52
C TRP A 126 -10.29 0.51 9.75
N LEU A 127 -10.15 0.28 8.45
CA LEU A 127 -11.21 -0.29 7.62
C LEU A 127 -11.65 -1.66 8.12
N ARG A 128 -10.71 -2.54 8.47
CA ARG A 128 -11.04 -3.85 9.05
C ARG A 128 -11.79 -3.69 10.38
N PHE A 129 -11.33 -2.78 11.24
CA PHE A 129 -12.00 -2.51 12.51
C PHE A 129 -13.41 -1.96 12.31
N SER A 130 -13.58 -0.94 11.46
CA SER A 130 -14.87 -0.29 11.22
C SER A 130 -15.88 -1.26 10.60
N THR A 131 -15.48 -2.05 9.61
CA THR A 131 -16.36 -3.08 9.01
C THR A 131 -16.72 -4.17 10.02
N ASN A 132 -15.79 -4.55 10.90
CA ASN A 132 -16.11 -5.52 11.94
C ASN A 132 -17.10 -4.97 12.97
N LYS A 133 -16.94 -3.70 13.35
CA LYS A 133 -17.85 -3.01 14.26
C LYS A 133 -19.23 -2.80 13.67
N GLU A 134 -19.32 -2.44 12.40
CA GLU A 134 -20.60 -2.31 11.69
C GLU A 134 -21.38 -3.62 11.71
N ARG A 135 -20.74 -4.74 11.34
CA ARG A 135 -21.35 -6.08 11.42
C ARG A 135 -21.78 -6.48 12.83
N GLU A 136 -21.05 -6.06 13.86
CA GLU A 136 -21.41 -6.31 15.26
C GLU A 136 -22.65 -5.51 15.67
N MET A 137 -22.74 -4.24 15.27
CA MET A 137 -23.92 -3.42 15.52
C MET A 137 -25.15 -3.96 14.80
N GLU A 138 -25.02 -4.46 13.58
CA GLU A 138 -26.12 -5.11 12.85
C GLU A 138 -26.63 -6.37 13.56
N ARG A 139 -25.72 -7.20 14.08
CA ARG A 139 -26.11 -8.36 14.90
C ARG A 139 -26.91 -7.93 16.13
N MET A 140 -26.43 -6.92 16.86
CA MET A 140 -27.13 -6.40 18.04
C MET A 140 -28.52 -5.82 17.71
N LYS A 141 -28.69 -5.21 16.54
CA LYS A 141 -30.02 -4.73 16.07
C LYS A 141 -30.98 -5.90 15.84
N LEU A 142 -30.55 -6.92 15.11
CA LEU A 142 -31.36 -8.11 14.83
C LEU A 142 -31.69 -8.89 16.12
N ASP A 143 -30.76 -8.95 17.07
CA ASP A 143 -31.01 -9.55 18.39
C ASP A 143 -32.10 -8.78 19.15
N ASN A 144 -32.04 -7.44 19.15
CA ASN A 144 -33.06 -6.62 19.79
C ASN A 144 -34.44 -6.77 19.13
N GLU A 145 -34.49 -6.78 17.79
CA GLU A 145 -35.72 -7.03 17.04
C GLU A 145 -36.32 -8.41 17.38
N ARG A 146 -35.50 -9.46 17.47
CA ARG A 146 -35.95 -10.78 17.92
C ARG A 146 -36.55 -10.71 19.33
N LEU A 147 -35.89 -10.00 20.25
CA LEU A 147 -36.37 -9.85 21.62
C LEU A 147 -37.70 -9.09 21.69
N CYS A 148 -37.90 -8.06 20.87
CA CYS A 148 -39.18 -7.38 20.74
C CYS A 148 -40.28 -8.34 20.28
N LEU A 149 -40.02 -9.14 19.24
CA LEU A 149 -40.98 -10.12 18.74
C LEU A 149 -41.31 -11.20 19.79
N GLU A 150 -40.31 -11.64 20.57
CA GLU A 150 -40.54 -12.60 21.65
C GLU A 150 -41.33 -11.98 22.81
N ASN A 151 -41.08 -10.72 23.17
CA ASN A 151 -41.89 -9.98 24.14
C ASN A 151 -43.34 -9.82 23.69
N ASP A 152 -43.57 -9.46 22.43
CA ASP A 152 -44.91 -9.34 21.85
C ASP A 152 -45.64 -10.69 21.85
N ARG A 153 -44.93 -11.77 21.49
CA ARG A 153 -45.45 -13.14 21.58
C ARG A 153 -45.86 -13.50 23.01
N MET A 154 -45.02 -13.22 24.01
CA MET A 154 -45.34 -13.47 25.41
C MET A 154 -46.57 -12.67 25.87
N LEU A 155 -46.69 -11.40 25.46
CA LEU A 155 -47.83 -10.56 25.79
C LEU A 155 -49.14 -11.10 25.21
N LEU A 156 -49.11 -11.56 23.95
CA LEU A 156 -50.28 -12.18 23.31
C LEU A 156 -50.72 -13.46 24.03
N LEU A 157 -49.77 -14.30 24.45
CA LEU A 157 -50.07 -15.50 25.23
C LEU A 157 -50.69 -15.15 26.58
N LEU A 158 -50.14 -14.17 27.30
CA LEU A 158 -50.73 -13.70 28.56
C LEU A 158 -52.15 -13.18 28.36
N ARG A 159 -52.38 -12.39 27.31
CA ARG A 159 -53.71 -11.85 26.98
C ARG A 159 -54.71 -12.96 26.65
N GLN A 160 -54.26 -14.00 25.95
CA GLN A 160 -55.07 -15.18 25.69
C GLN A 160 -55.43 -15.90 27.00
N THR A 161 -54.47 -16.10 27.90
CA THR A 161 -54.73 -16.71 29.22
C THR A 161 -55.70 -15.86 30.06
N GLU A 162 -55.55 -14.53 30.06
CA GLU A 162 -56.52 -13.62 30.72
C GLU A 162 -57.94 -13.82 30.16
N LEU A 163 -58.07 -13.95 28.83
CA LEU A 163 -59.35 -14.19 28.18
C LEU A 163 -59.91 -15.57 28.48
N GLU A 164 -59.11 -16.63 28.51
CA GLU A 164 -59.53 -17.98 28.89
C GLU A 164 -60.05 -18.03 30.34
N LEU A 165 -59.36 -17.35 31.27
CA LEU A 165 -59.81 -17.20 32.65
C LEU A 165 -61.10 -16.37 32.76
N ALA A 166 -61.28 -15.35 31.92
CA ALA A 166 -62.50 -14.54 31.89
C ALA A 166 -63.70 -15.26 31.24
N HIS A 167 -63.47 -16.08 30.20
CA HIS A 167 -64.51 -16.87 29.51
C HIS A 167 -64.88 -18.15 30.27
N GLY A 168 -63.97 -18.71 31.08
CA GLY A 168 -64.27 -19.82 32.00
C GLY A 168 -65.30 -19.51 33.09
N GLY A 169 -65.74 -18.25 33.20
CA GLY A 169 -66.79 -17.81 34.13
C GLY A 169 -68.23 -17.96 33.62
N SER A 170 -68.47 -18.34 32.36
CA SER A 170 -69.85 -18.41 31.83
C SER A 170 -70.03 -19.48 30.76
N GLY A 171 -70.21 -20.73 31.18
CA GLY A 171 -70.66 -21.81 30.29
C GLY A 171 -70.16 -23.18 30.73
N GLY A 172 -71.02 -23.95 31.41
CA GLY A 172 -70.69 -25.29 31.89
C GLY A 172 -70.39 -26.28 30.76
N GLY A 173 -69.56 -27.28 31.07
CA GLY A 173 -69.41 -28.50 30.28
C GLY A 173 -68.01 -28.78 29.74
N GLY A 174 -67.15 -29.34 30.60
CA GLY A 174 -66.03 -30.24 30.31
C GLY A 174 -65.39 -30.26 28.92
N SER A 175 -64.19 -29.70 28.80
CA SER A 175 -62.97 -30.44 28.44
C SER A 175 -61.77 -29.52 28.62
N SER A 176 -60.95 -29.84 29.63
CA SER A 176 -59.74 -29.13 30.01
C SER A 176 -58.71 -29.13 28.88
N ALA A 177 -58.68 -28.09 28.06
CA ALA A 177 -57.50 -27.75 27.28
C ALA A 177 -56.50 -27.03 28.20
N ALA A 178 -55.89 -27.77 29.12
CA ALA A 178 -54.75 -27.28 29.86
C ALA A 178 -53.62 -27.07 28.86
N VAL A 179 -53.09 -25.83 28.78
CA VAL A 179 -51.84 -25.56 28.05
C VAL A 179 -50.80 -26.57 28.56
N PRO A 180 -50.25 -27.44 27.70
CA PRO A 180 -49.41 -28.53 28.16
C PRO A 180 -48.21 -27.96 28.90
N TYR A 181 -47.96 -28.46 30.11
CA TYR A 181 -46.87 -28.08 31.01
C TYR A 181 -45.49 -27.96 30.31
N ALA A 182 -45.30 -28.68 29.20
CA ALA A 182 -44.15 -28.57 28.32
C ALA A 182 -43.99 -27.19 27.67
N GLU A 183 -45.07 -26.53 27.23
CA GLU A 183 -45.01 -25.17 26.66
C GLU A 183 -44.70 -24.12 27.72
N GLN A 184 -45.24 -24.28 28.93
CA GLN A 184 -44.93 -23.41 30.07
C GLN A 184 -43.47 -23.57 30.52
N GLN A 185 -42.93 -24.79 30.51
CA GLN A 185 -41.51 -25.04 30.78
C GLN A 185 -40.59 -24.48 29.69
N LEU A 186 -40.99 -24.55 28.41
CA LEU A 186 -40.20 -23.99 27.32
C LEU A 186 -40.10 -22.46 27.40
N MET A 187 -41.19 -21.78 27.79
CA MET A 187 -41.19 -20.32 28.01
C MET A 187 -40.31 -19.90 29.20
N LEU A 188 -40.26 -20.69 30.28
CA LEU A 188 -39.41 -20.43 31.44
C LEU A 188 -37.92 -20.71 31.18
N GLN A 189 -37.59 -21.61 30.25
CA GLN A 189 -36.19 -21.87 29.87
C GLN A 189 -35.61 -20.77 28.97
N ASN A 190 -36.41 -20.20 28.06
CA ASN A 190 -35.96 -19.12 27.16
C ASN A 190 -35.80 -17.75 27.86
N THR A 191 -36.56 -17.48 28.91
CA THR A 191 -36.43 -16.23 29.69
C THR A 191 -35.15 -16.20 30.56
N ASN A 192 -34.69 -17.37 31.02
CA ASN A 192 -33.48 -17.51 31.86
C ASN A 192 -32.15 -17.47 31.09
N THR A 193 -32.13 -17.80 29.79
CA THR A 193 -30.93 -17.63 28.94
C THR A 193 -30.70 -16.18 28.53
N ASN A 194 -31.76 -15.38 28.52
CA ASN A 194 -31.83 -14.00 28.03
C ASN A 194 -31.30 -12.98 29.07
N THR A 195 -31.53 -13.23 30.36
CA THR A 195 -31.02 -12.39 31.46
C THR A 195 -29.50 -12.49 31.63
N ASN A 196 -28.90 -13.65 31.34
CA ASN A 196 -27.45 -13.87 31.44
C ASN A 196 -26.61 -13.15 30.35
N GLN A 197 -27.24 -12.64 29.28
CA GLN A 197 -26.54 -11.87 28.23
C GLN A 197 -26.59 -10.34 28.43
N ARG A 198 -27.39 -9.82 29.38
CA ARG A 198 -27.36 -8.40 29.77
C ARG A 198 -26.14 -8.10 30.65
N ARG A 199 -24.93 -8.14 30.09
CA ARG A 199 -23.76 -7.51 30.73
C ARG A 199 -23.90 -5.99 30.55
N PRO A 200 -23.72 -5.16 31.60
CA PRO A 200 -23.71 -3.70 31.43
C PRO A 200 -22.65 -3.32 30.39
N ALA A 201 -22.95 -2.36 29.53
CA ALA A 201 -22.01 -1.83 28.57
C ALA A 201 -20.77 -1.28 29.32
N GLU A 202 -19.66 -2.02 29.31
CA GLU A 202 -18.37 -1.46 29.67
C GLU A 202 -18.05 -0.39 28.61
N GLN A 203 -17.89 0.85 29.07
CA GLN A 203 -17.46 1.95 28.23
C GLN A 203 -16.13 1.56 27.54
N PRO A 204 -15.99 1.75 26.23
CA PRO A 204 -14.72 1.48 25.57
C PRO A 204 -13.66 2.44 26.13
N HIS A 205 -12.68 1.88 26.84
CA HIS A 205 -11.50 2.63 27.25
C HIS A 205 -10.74 3.09 26.00
N ILE A 206 -10.85 4.38 25.69
CA ILE A 206 -10.03 5.06 24.68
C ILE A 206 -8.64 5.22 25.29
N PRO A 207 -7.57 4.59 24.78
CA PRO A 207 -6.23 4.85 25.28
C PRO A 207 -5.86 6.30 24.94
N ASN A 208 -5.47 7.07 25.97
CA ASN A 208 -4.96 8.43 25.80
C ASN A 208 -3.86 8.47 24.74
N ALA A 209 -4.07 9.31 23.73
CA ALA A 209 -3.05 9.66 22.76
C ALA A 209 -2.12 10.71 23.38
N ASP A 210 -1.15 10.29 24.18
CA ASP A 210 -0.01 11.13 24.56
C ASP A 210 1.26 10.31 24.73
N HIS A 211 2.15 10.41 23.73
CA HIS A 211 3.58 10.72 23.87
C HIS A 211 4.25 10.55 22.50
N ALA A 212 4.02 11.51 21.59
CA ALA A 212 5.01 11.85 20.59
C ALA A 212 6.06 12.72 21.29
N SER A 213 7.01 12.06 21.98
CA SER A 213 8.19 12.75 22.49
C SER A 213 9.00 13.21 21.30
N ALA A 214 8.97 14.52 21.06
CA ALA A 214 10.00 15.19 20.31
C ALA A 214 11.35 14.91 21.00
N THR A 215 12.30 14.37 20.25
CA THR A 215 13.71 14.53 20.55
C THR A 215 14.40 14.97 19.27
N ALA A 216 15.13 16.07 19.43
CA ALA A 216 15.92 16.81 18.46
C ALA A 216 17.07 16.01 17.87
#